data_AF-A0A150WNL6-F1
#
_entry.id   AF-A0A150WNL6-F1
#
_cell.length_a   1.000
_cell.length_b   1.000
_cell.length_c   1.000
_cell.angle_alpha   90.00
_cell.angle_beta   90.00
_cell.angle_gamma   90.00
#
_symmetry.space_group_name_H-M   'P 1'
#
loop_
_entity.id
_entity.type
_entity.pdbx_description
1 polymer ?
#
loop_
_entity_poly.entity_id
_entity_poly.type
_entity_poly.pdbx_seq_one_letter_code
_entity_poly.pdbx_strand_id
1 'polypeptide(L)'
;MKYFAFILLTMMSLHSFGMNDLERGALFYSNLYSYGTFLPDMESRMTLIRLEYEKKKSELKMSFEANFRASQIEQIRHAITINKEYIRSFAAEKSMAEAKLKSFSILVGYAKNLFKGSVSRELILNEIAIYAEEDESFKKDWNQILIESGALEVESSISEKNELIFSTALEIQAQLEVLQSSIQIQIDDLEEENQQLDEQLRTIQ
;
A
#
# COMPACT_ATOMS: atom_id res chain seq x y z
N MET A 1 78.54 14.21 -27.98
CA MET A 1 77.12 14.03 -27.64
C MET A 1 76.81 14.08 -26.12
N LYS A 2 77.47 14.93 -25.32
CA LYS A 2 77.17 15.05 -23.86
C LYS A 2 76.38 16.30 -23.48
N TYR A 3 76.40 17.34 -24.32
CA TYR A 3 75.71 18.61 -24.04
C TYR A 3 74.25 18.63 -24.50
N PHE A 4 73.88 17.79 -25.48
CA PHE A 4 72.52 17.75 -26.02
C PHE A 4 71.53 17.14 -25.01
N ALA A 5 71.95 16.10 -24.27
CA ALA A 5 71.13 15.50 -23.23
C ALA A 5 70.89 16.45 -22.05
N PHE A 6 71.86 17.29 -21.69
CA PHE A 6 71.72 18.29 -20.62
C PHE A 6 70.77 19.44 -21.00
N ILE A 7 70.85 19.90 -22.26
CA ILE A 7 69.93 20.91 -22.81
C ILE A 7 68.51 20.34 -22.93
N LEU A 8 68.36 19.08 -23.33
CA LEU A 8 67.06 18.42 -23.39
C LEU A 8 66.47 18.20 -21.98
N LEU A 9 67.29 17.83 -20.99
CA LEU A 9 66.85 17.64 -19.61
C LEU A 9 66.41 18.97 -18.96
N THR A 10 67.14 20.06 -19.23
CA THR A 10 66.79 21.40 -18.73
C THR A 10 65.53 21.93 -19.43
N MET A 11 65.40 21.76 -20.74
CA MET A 11 64.20 22.13 -21.50
C MET A 11 62.96 21.33 -21.09
N MET A 12 63.09 20.03 -20.78
CA MET A 12 61.97 19.22 -20.30
C MET A 12 61.58 19.53 -18.84
N SER A 13 62.54 19.94 -17.99
CA SER A 13 62.24 20.41 -16.63
C SER A 13 61.51 21.76 -16.59
N LEU A 14 61.69 22.60 -17.61
CA LEU A 14 61.00 23.89 -17.75
C LEU A 14 59.54 23.77 -18.20
N HIS A 15 59.16 22.63 -18.80
CA HIS A 15 57.82 22.42 -19.34
C HIS A 15 56.82 21.85 -18.34
N SER A 16 57.28 21.40 -17.15
CA SER A 16 56.40 20.98 -16.07
C SER A 16 56.42 22.04 -14.96
N PHE A 17 55.41 22.94 -14.98
CA PHE A 17 55.16 24.03 -14.03
C PHE A 17 56.07 25.27 -14.09
N GLY A 18 56.34 25.81 -15.28
CA GLY A 18 57.12 27.04 -15.43
C GLY A 18 56.31 28.33 -15.25
N MET A 19 56.36 28.95 -14.06
CA MET A 19 56.06 30.40 -13.94
C MET A 19 56.95 31.21 -14.89
N ASN A 20 56.37 32.20 -15.58
CA ASN A 20 57.06 33.08 -16.51
C ASN A 20 58.16 33.88 -15.78
N ASP A 21 59.26 34.24 -16.45
CA ASP A 21 60.38 34.97 -15.85
C ASP A 21 59.95 36.30 -15.21
N LEU A 22 58.90 36.91 -15.74
CA LEU A 22 58.30 38.13 -15.18
C LEU A 22 57.60 37.86 -13.83
N GLU A 23 56.96 36.70 -13.68
CA GLU A 23 56.32 36.27 -12.43
C GLU A 23 57.36 35.86 -11.39
N ARG A 24 58.46 35.23 -11.83
CA ARG A 24 59.62 34.91 -10.96
C ARG A 24 60.31 36.19 -10.47
N GLY A 25 60.50 37.17 -11.35
CA GLY A 25 61.03 38.48 -11.00
C GLY A 25 60.15 39.19 -9.97
N ALA A 26 58.83 39.22 -10.20
CA ALA A 26 57.87 39.80 -9.26
C ALA A 26 57.92 39.12 -7.87
N LEU A 27 57.99 37.79 -7.81
CA LEU A 27 58.14 37.04 -6.56
C LEU A 27 59.45 37.36 -5.83
N PHE A 28 60.57 37.42 -6.56
CA PHE A 28 61.88 37.72 -5.98
C PHE A 28 61.93 39.14 -5.40
N TYR A 29 61.46 40.14 -6.16
CA TYR A 29 61.39 41.53 -5.69
C TYR A 29 60.42 41.70 -4.52
N SER A 30 59.25 41.06 -4.56
CA SER A 30 58.27 41.12 -3.46
C SER A 30 58.82 40.49 -2.18
N ASN A 31 59.54 39.37 -2.29
CA ASN A 31 60.18 38.73 -1.16
C ASN A 31 61.33 39.57 -0.58
N LEU A 32 62.16 40.17 -1.44
CA LEU A 32 63.27 41.02 -1.00
C LEU A 32 62.78 42.33 -0.35
N TYR A 33 61.72 42.95 -0.88
CA TYR A 33 61.10 44.14 -0.30
C TYR A 33 60.42 43.86 1.05
N SER A 34 59.93 42.64 1.24
CA SER A 34 59.35 42.16 2.51
C SER A 34 60.38 41.67 3.54
N TYR A 35 61.68 41.84 3.31
CA TYR A 35 62.73 41.24 4.15
C TYR A 35 62.63 39.71 4.28
N GLY A 36 62.17 39.04 3.23
CA GLY A 36 62.06 37.58 3.15
C GLY A 36 60.77 36.96 3.71
N THR A 37 59.78 37.77 4.14
CA THR A 37 58.55 37.27 4.78
C THR A 37 57.36 37.12 3.84
N PHE A 38 57.44 37.62 2.60
CA PHE A 38 56.34 37.58 1.64
C PHE A 38 55.91 36.17 1.29
N LEU A 39 56.87 35.28 1.00
CA LEU A 39 56.57 33.88 0.66
C LEU A 39 55.94 33.14 1.86
N PRO A 40 56.48 33.22 3.09
CA PRO A 40 55.83 32.68 4.28
C PRO A 40 54.42 33.26 4.55
N ASP A 41 54.19 34.57 4.37
CA ASP A 41 52.87 35.19 4.57
C ASP A 41 51.88 34.71 3.50
N MET A 42 52.31 34.62 2.24
CA MET A 42 51.52 34.02 1.16
C MET A 42 51.15 32.56 1.45
N GLU A 43 52.10 31.73 1.87
CA GLU A 43 51.87 30.33 2.23
C GLU A 43 50.91 30.20 3.41
N SER A 44 51.05 31.07 4.42
CA SER A 44 50.14 31.12 5.58
C SER A 44 48.71 31.45 5.14
N ARG A 45 48.54 32.49 4.31
CA ARG A 45 47.21 32.88 3.78
C ARG A 45 46.61 31.78 2.91
N MET A 46 47.38 31.17 2.03
CA MET A 46 46.93 30.04 1.21
C MET A 46 46.49 28.86 2.07
N THR A 47 47.22 28.57 3.15
CA THR A 47 46.87 27.52 4.11
C THR A 47 45.56 27.84 4.84
N LEU A 48 45.37 29.09 5.29
CA LEU A 48 44.13 29.53 5.93
C LEU A 48 42.93 29.42 4.99
N ILE A 49 43.07 29.87 3.73
CA ILE A 49 42.02 29.75 2.71
C ILE A 49 41.67 28.28 2.47
N ARG A 50 42.67 27.40 2.39
CA ARG A 50 42.45 25.96 2.21
C ARG A 50 41.71 25.35 3.40
N LEU A 51 42.10 25.71 4.63
CA LEU A 51 41.43 25.25 5.85
C LEU A 51 39.97 25.73 5.91
N GLU A 52 39.73 26.99 5.57
CA GLU A 52 38.37 27.54 5.53
C GLU A 52 37.51 26.85 4.46
N TYR A 53 38.08 26.56 3.29
CA TYR A 53 37.41 25.80 2.25
C TYR A 53 37.04 24.38 2.70
N GLU A 54 37.98 23.63 3.28
CA GLU A 54 37.70 22.27 3.77
C GLU A 54 36.67 22.29 4.91
N LYS A 55 36.71 23.31 5.78
CA LYS A 55 35.69 23.52 6.82
C LYS A 55 34.30 23.74 6.20
N LYS A 56 34.15 24.69 5.28
CA LYS A 56 32.86 24.98 4.61
C LYS A 56 32.35 23.76 3.82
N LYS A 57 33.26 23.04 3.16
CA LYS A 57 32.93 21.79 2.46
C LYS A 57 32.39 20.73 3.41
N SER A 58 33.01 20.57 4.59
CA SER A 58 32.51 19.65 5.63
C SER A 58 31.17 20.09 6.18
N GLU A 59 30.97 21.38 6.45
CA GLU A 59 29.70 21.94 6.93
C GLU A 59 28.58 21.72 5.91
N LEU A 60 28.84 21.97 4.63
CA LEU A 60 27.89 21.74 3.55
C LEU A 60 27.53 20.25 3.44
N LYS A 61 28.52 19.36 3.53
CA LYS A 61 28.28 17.91 3.54
C LYS A 61 27.39 17.49 4.72
N MET A 62 27.69 17.95 5.93
CA MET A 62 26.87 17.67 7.11
C MET A 62 25.44 18.22 6.97
N SER A 63 25.28 19.44 6.46
CA SER A 63 23.95 20.04 6.23
C SER A 63 23.16 19.28 5.17
N PHE A 64 23.82 18.80 4.12
CA PHE A 64 23.19 18.03 3.06
C PHE A 64 22.73 16.66 3.60
N GLU A 65 23.57 15.98 4.36
CA GLU A 65 23.22 14.71 5.02
C GLU A 65 22.06 14.90 6.02
N ALA A 66 22.06 15.98 6.81
CA ALA A 66 20.99 16.29 7.74
C ALA A 66 19.66 16.58 7.01
N ASN A 67 19.69 17.40 5.95
CA ASN A 67 18.51 17.70 5.14
C ASN A 67 17.98 16.47 4.41
N PHE A 68 18.87 15.62 3.91
CA PHE A 68 18.50 14.36 3.27
C PHE A 68 17.77 13.43 4.25
N ARG A 69 18.31 13.23 5.46
CA ARG A 69 17.64 12.44 6.52
C ARG A 69 16.31 13.05 6.93
N ALA A 70 16.24 14.37 7.10
CA ALA A 70 15.01 15.07 7.46
C ALA A 70 13.92 14.85 6.40
N SER A 71 14.26 14.98 5.11
CA SER A 71 13.35 14.72 3.99
C SER A 71 12.87 13.26 3.96
N GLN A 72 13.76 12.30 4.19
CA GLN A 72 13.38 10.87 4.29
C GLN A 72 12.41 10.62 5.44
N ILE A 73 12.67 11.18 6.63
CA ILE A 73 11.78 11.07 7.78
C ILE A 73 10.39 11.65 7.46
N GLU A 74 10.33 12.81 6.80
CA GLU A 74 9.07 13.45 6.41
C GLU A 74 8.28 12.59 5.42
N GLN A 75 8.94 12.02 4.40
CA GLN A 75 8.31 11.12 3.43
C GLN A 75 7.73 9.86 4.08
N ILE A 76 8.49 9.23 4.97
CA ILE A 76 8.04 8.02 5.70
C ILE A 76 6.84 8.36 6.59
N ARG A 77 6.89 9.47 7.34
CA ARG A 77 5.76 9.92 8.18
C ARG A 77 4.51 10.21 7.36
N HIS A 78 4.67 10.81 6.18
CA HIS A 78 3.57 11.08 5.28
C HIS A 78 2.93 9.79 4.76
N ALA A 79 3.75 8.81 4.34
CA ALA A 79 3.26 7.49 3.91
C ALA A 79 2.48 6.76 5.01
N ILE A 80 3.02 6.73 6.25
CA ILE A 80 2.32 6.15 7.41
C ILE A 80 0.97 6.84 7.66
N THR A 81 0.91 8.16 7.50
CA THR A 81 -0.32 8.93 7.70
C THR A 81 -1.38 8.54 6.68
N ILE A 82 -1.00 8.46 5.40
CA ILE A 82 -1.88 8.01 4.32
C ILE A 82 -2.38 6.58 4.57
N ASN A 83 -1.49 5.65 4.90
CA ASN A 83 -1.87 4.26 5.17
C ASN A 83 -2.85 4.15 6.35
N LYS A 84 -2.67 4.96 7.41
CA LYS A 84 -3.63 5.04 8.52
C LYS A 84 -4.99 5.57 8.10
N GLU A 85 -5.06 6.50 7.15
CA GLU A 85 -6.32 6.97 6.59
C GLU A 85 -7.02 5.87 5.77
N TYR A 86 -6.28 5.13 4.94
CA TYR A 86 -6.82 3.99 4.21
C TYR A 86 -7.32 2.88 5.14
N ILE A 87 -6.57 2.51 6.17
CA ILE A 87 -7.00 1.54 7.18
C ILE A 87 -8.31 1.98 7.83
N ARG A 88 -8.46 3.26 8.19
CA ARG A 88 -9.72 3.77 8.75
C ARG A 88 -10.89 3.67 7.77
N SER A 89 -10.65 3.98 6.49
CA SER A 89 -11.67 3.85 5.44
C SER A 89 -12.11 2.40 5.27
N PHE A 90 -11.16 1.48 5.12
CA PHE A 90 -11.44 0.06 4.98
C PHE A 90 -12.09 -0.54 6.23
N ALA A 91 -11.71 -0.12 7.43
CA ALA A 91 -12.36 -0.54 8.66
C ALA A 91 -13.84 -0.09 8.71
N ALA A 92 -14.14 1.12 8.23
CA ALA A 92 -15.51 1.60 8.12
C ALA A 92 -16.32 0.80 7.09
N GLU A 93 -15.74 0.53 5.91
CA GLU A 93 -16.36 -0.31 4.88
C GLU A 93 -16.62 -1.73 5.37
N LYS A 94 -15.65 -2.33 6.07
CA LYS A 94 -15.78 -3.64 6.72
C LYS A 94 -16.94 -3.66 7.71
N SER A 95 -17.04 -2.64 8.57
CA SER A 95 -18.13 -2.53 9.55
C SER A 95 -19.50 -2.42 8.86
N MET A 96 -19.60 -1.67 7.76
CA MET A 96 -20.83 -1.58 6.97
C MET A 96 -21.17 -2.92 6.30
N ALA A 97 -20.18 -3.63 5.76
CA ALA A 97 -20.36 -4.96 5.17
C ALA A 97 -20.84 -5.97 6.22
N GLU A 98 -20.26 -5.97 7.42
CA GLU A 98 -20.68 -6.81 8.55
C GLU A 98 -22.12 -6.54 8.98
N ALA A 99 -22.51 -5.27 9.06
CA ALA A 99 -23.89 -4.89 9.38
C ALA A 99 -24.88 -5.39 8.32
N LYS A 100 -24.53 -5.26 7.03
CA LYS A 100 -25.33 -5.78 5.91
C LYS A 100 -25.43 -7.29 5.96
N LEU A 101 -24.32 -7.99 6.16
CA LEU A 101 -24.27 -9.45 6.24
C LEU A 101 -25.11 -9.98 7.41
N LYS A 102 -25.02 -9.34 8.58
CA LYS A 102 -25.86 -9.68 9.72
C LYS A 102 -27.35 -9.49 9.41
N SER A 103 -27.74 -8.34 8.86
CA SER A 103 -29.12 -8.09 8.46
C SER A 103 -29.61 -9.10 7.41
N PHE A 104 -28.75 -9.43 6.45
CA PHE A 104 -29.06 -10.34 5.36
C PHE A 104 -29.21 -11.78 5.86
N SER A 105 -28.32 -12.24 6.76
CA SER A 105 -28.40 -13.56 7.39
C SER A 105 -29.71 -13.77 8.17
N ILE A 106 -30.22 -12.71 8.82
CA ILE A 106 -31.51 -12.73 9.51
C ILE A 106 -32.66 -12.92 8.51
N LEU A 107 -32.64 -12.18 7.39
CA LEU A 107 -33.63 -12.32 6.32
C LEU A 107 -33.61 -13.71 5.69
N VAL A 108 -32.42 -14.25 5.40
CA VAL A 108 -32.25 -15.63 4.91
C VAL A 108 -32.78 -16.65 5.93
N GLY A 109 -32.56 -16.41 7.23
CA GLY A 109 -33.11 -17.22 8.31
C GLY A 109 -34.64 -17.20 8.34
N TYR A 110 -35.27 -16.03 8.19
CA TYR A 110 -36.73 -15.93 8.10
C TYR A 110 -37.27 -16.62 6.85
N ALA A 111 -36.64 -16.44 5.69
CA ALA A 111 -37.00 -17.13 4.46
C ALA A 111 -36.93 -18.64 4.66
N LYS A 112 -35.83 -19.16 5.23
CA LYS A 112 -35.66 -20.60 5.53
C LYS A 112 -36.74 -21.15 6.45
N ASN A 113 -37.17 -20.39 7.47
CA ASN A 113 -38.20 -20.81 8.40
C ASN A 113 -39.61 -20.76 7.77
N LEU A 114 -39.90 -19.75 6.96
CA LEU A 114 -41.12 -19.68 6.14
C LEU A 114 -41.20 -20.89 5.20
N PHE A 115 -40.11 -21.22 4.51
CA PHE A 115 -40.06 -22.37 3.59
C PHE A 115 -40.11 -23.73 4.28
N LYS A 116 -39.60 -23.87 5.50
CA LYS A 116 -39.83 -25.07 6.32
C LYS A 116 -41.26 -25.19 6.84
N GLY A 117 -41.96 -24.07 7.01
CA GLY A 117 -43.35 -24.02 7.49
C GLY A 117 -44.39 -24.20 6.38
N SER A 118 -44.03 -24.00 5.12
CA SER A 118 -44.86 -24.41 3.98
C SER A 118 -44.90 -25.94 3.91
N VAL A 119 -46.07 -26.51 4.20
CA VAL A 119 -46.32 -27.96 4.12
C VAL A 119 -46.07 -28.40 2.68
N SER A 120 -45.21 -29.40 2.47
CA SER A 120 -44.94 -29.89 1.12
C SER A 120 -46.18 -30.56 0.54
N ARG A 121 -46.39 -30.39 -0.78
CA ARG A 121 -47.47 -31.03 -1.53
C ARG A 121 -47.49 -32.56 -1.33
N GLU A 122 -46.33 -33.19 -1.19
CA GLU A 122 -46.24 -34.63 -0.93
C GLU A 122 -46.82 -35.03 0.43
N LEU A 123 -46.66 -34.20 1.46
CA LEU A 123 -47.30 -34.42 2.75
C LEU A 123 -48.80 -34.23 2.65
N ILE A 124 -49.28 -33.15 2.02
CA ILE A 124 -50.71 -32.91 1.82
C ILE A 124 -51.35 -34.02 0.98
N LEU A 125 -50.71 -34.44 -0.12
CA LEU A 125 -51.20 -35.54 -0.97
C LEU A 125 -51.13 -36.89 -0.26
N ASN A 126 -50.14 -37.14 0.59
CA ASN A 126 -50.10 -38.34 1.43
C ASN A 126 -51.21 -38.31 2.48
N GLU A 127 -51.43 -37.20 3.17
CA GLU A 127 -52.53 -37.05 4.13
C GLU A 127 -53.88 -37.26 3.41
N ILE A 128 -54.09 -36.62 2.25
CA ILE A 128 -55.29 -36.81 1.43
C ILE A 128 -55.41 -38.27 0.96
N ALA A 129 -54.32 -38.93 0.59
CA ALA A 129 -54.33 -40.35 0.20
C ALA A 129 -54.71 -41.27 1.36
N ILE A 130 -54.20 -41.01 2.56
CA ILE A 130 -54.56 -41.72 3.80
C ILE A 130 -56.06 -41.56 4.09
N TYR A 131 -56.58 -40.34 4.06
CA TYR A 131 -58.02 -40.09 4.29
C TYR A 131 -58.91 -40.59 3.14
N ALA A 132 -58.41 -40.64 1.92
CA ALA A 132 -59.12 -41.16 0.76
C ALA A 132 -59.20 -42.70 0.72
N GLU A 133 -58.33 -43.42 1.45
CA GLU A 133 -58.50 -44.86 1.68
C GLU A 133 -59.65 -45.17 2.64
N GLU A 134 -59.98 -44.21 3.52
CA GLU A 134 -61.09 -44.33 4.49
C GLU A 134 -62.45 -43.88 3.91
N ASP A 135 -62.46 -42.91 2.97
CA ASP A 135 -63.67 -42.43 2.30
C ASP A 135 -63.41 -42.00 0.83
N GLU A 136 -63.96 -42.76 -0.13
CA GLU A 136 -63.80 -42.52 -1.57
C GLU A 136 -64.46 -41.21 -2.04
N SER A 137 -65.48 -40.72 -1.34
CA SER A 137 -66.17 -39.46 -1.68
C SER A 137 -65.28 -38.26 -1.39
N PHE A 138 -64.48 -38.32 -0.32
CA PHE A 138 -63.53 -37.31 0.10
C PHE A 138 -62.45 -37.05 -0.97
N LYS A 139 -61.99 -38.10 -1.66
CA LYS A 139 -61.01 -38.02 -2.74
C LYS A 139 -61.49 -37.19 -3.93
N LYS A 140 -62.80 -37.23 -4.21
CA LYS A 140 -63.42 -36.56 -5.35
C LYS A 140 -63.57 -35.06 -5.09
N ASP A 141 -64.02 -34.72 -3.89
CA ASP A 141 -64.20 -33.33 -3.44
C ASP A 141 -62.85 -32.62 -3.33
N TRP A 142 -61.80 -33.27 -2.79
CA TRP A 142 -60.46 -32.69 -2.71
C TRP A 142 -59.78 -32.49 -4.06
N ASN A 143 -59.89 -33.46 -4.97
CA ASN A 143 -59.36 -33.28 -6.32
C ASN A 143 -60.04 -32.13 -7.05
N GLN A 144 -61.35 -31.94 -6.83
CA GLN A 144 -62.08 -30.82 -7.41
C GLN A 144 -61.63 -29.47 -6.81
N ILE A 145 -61.43 -29.39 -5.49
CA ILE A 145 -60.89 -28.19 -4.82
C ILE A 145 -59.46 -27.88 -5.29
N LEU A 146 -58.61 -28.89 -5.47
CA LEU A 146 -57.23 -28.71 -5.95
C LEU A 146 -57.18 -28.21 -7.40
N ILE A 147 -58.12 -28.62 -8.24
CA ILE A 147 -58.24 -28.16 -9.63
C ILE A 147 -58.85 -26.74 -9.69
N GLU A 148 -59.93 -26.47 -8.94
CA GLU A 148 -60.63 -25.18 -8.93
C GLU A 148 -59.79 -24.05 -8.30
N SER A 149 -58.94 -24.36 -7.33
CA SER A 149 -58.03 -23.39 -6.71
C SER A 149 -56.83 -23.00 -7.59
N GLY A 150 -56.60 -23.68 -8.72
CA GLY A 150 -55.41 -23.48 -9.54
C GLY A 150 -54.10 -23.86 -8.84
N ALA A 151 -54.16 -24.50 -7.66
CA ALA A 151 -53.00 -24.88 -6.86
C ALA A 151 -52.02 -25.80 -7.61
N LEU A 152 -52.54 -26.60 -8.56
CA LEU A 152 -51.78 -27.56 -9.38
C LEU A 152 -50.70 -26.93 -10.29
N GLU A 153 -50.90 -25.73 -10.81
CA GLU A 153 -49.92 -25.03 -11.68
C GLU A 153 -49.15 -23.92 -10.95
N VAL A 154 -49.75 -23.35 -9.91
CA VAL A 154 -49.20 -22.20 -9.19
C VAL A 154 -48.10 -22.63 -8.20
N GLU A 155 -48.23 -23.78 -7.52
CA GLU A 155 -47.23 -24.24 -6.54
C GLU A 155 -45.89 -24.71 -7.14
N SER A 156 -45.87 -25.37 -8.32
CA SER A 156 -44.61 -25.79 -8.94
C SER A 156 -43.77 -24.59 -9.36
N SER A 157 -44.40 -23.56 -9.96
CA SER A 157 -43.71 -22.33 -10.35
C SER A 157 -43.26 -21.50 -9.14
N ILE A 158 -44.01 -21.54 -8.02
CA ILE A 158 -43.65 -20.84 -6.79
C ILE A 158 -42.51 -21.57 -6.07
N SER A 159 -42.53 -22.90 -6.02
CA SER A 159 -41.46 -23.70 -5.40
C SER A 159 -40.12 -23.51 -6.10
N GLU A 160 -40.07 -23.59 -7.44
CA GLU A 160 -38.84 -23.39 -8.21
C GLU A 160 -38.31 -21.95 -8.09
N LYS A 161 -39.19 -20.94 -8.14
CA LYS A 161 -38.80 -19.54 -7.92
C LYS A 161 -38.28 -19.30 -6.51
N ASN A 162 -38.87 -19.95 -5.51
CA ASN A 162 -38.45 -19.82 -4.12
C ASN A 162 -37.09 -20.48 -3.87
N GLU A 163 -36.84 -21.67 -4.46
CA GLU A 163 -35.53 -22.30 -4.43
C GLU A 163 -34.46 -21.45 -5.11
N LEU A 164 -34.78 -20.84 -6.26
CA LEU A 164 -33.89 -19.92 -6.96
C LEU A 164 -33.59 -18.65 -6.14
N ILE A 165 -34.60 -18.08 -5.48
CA ILE A 165 -34.41 -16.91 -4.60
C ILE A 165 -33.53 -17.29 -3.41
N PHE A 166 -33.73 -18.47 -2.83
CA PHE A 166 -32.95 -18.95 -1.70
C PHE A 166 -31.49 -19.25 -2.08
N SER A 167 -31.24 -19.90 -3.22
CA SER A 167 -29.89 -20.14 -3.72
C SER A 167 -29.15 -18.85 -4.04
N THR A 168 -29.82 -17.91 -4.72
CA THR A 168 -29.27 -16.57 -5.01
C THR A 168 -28.94 -15.83 -3.71
N ALA A 169 -29.77 -15.96 -2.68
CA ALA A 169 -29.49 -15.34 -1.39
C ALA A 169 -28.25 -15.96 -0.72
N LEU A 170 -28.11 -17.29 -0.73
CA LEU A 170 -26.91 -17.96 -0.22
C LEU A 170 -25.64 -17.53 -0.98
N GLU A 171 -25.72 -17.37 -2.30
CA GLU A 171 -24.61 -16.87 -3.11
C GLU A 171 -24.22 -15.44 -2.74
N ILE A 172 -25.20 -14.55 -2.56
CA ILE A 172 -24.95 -13.16 -2.10
C ILE A 172 -24.30 -13.16 -0.72
N GLN A 173 -24.75 -14.02 0.20
CA GLN A 173 -24.13 -14.15 1.52
C GLN A 173 -22.67 -14.57 1.39
N ALA A 174 -22.38 -15.61 0.60
CA ALA A 174 -21.02 -16.08 0.38
C ALA A 174 -20.13 -14.99 -0.25
N GLN A 175 -20.65 -14.22 -1.21
CA GLN A 175 -19.92 -13.09 -1.81
C GLN A 175 -19.60 -12.00 -0.78
N LEU A 176 -20.52 -11.69 0.14
CA LEU A 176 -20.29 -10.72 1.21
C LEU A 176 -19.23 -11.22 2.22
N GLU A 177 -19.21 -12.52 2.54
CA GLU A 177 -18.17 -13.13 3.38
C GLU A 177 -16.79 -13.04 2.72
N VAL A 178 -16.70 -13.33 1.42
CA VAL A 178 -15.46 -13.19 0.64
C VAL A 178 -15.00 -11.73 0.61
N LEU A 179 -15.92 -10.78 0.40
CA LEU A 179 -15.59 -9.35 0.41
C LEU A 179 -15.05 -8.91 1.78
N GLN A 180 -15.67 -9.35 2.87
CA GLN A 180 -15.20 -9.05 4.23
C GLN A 180 -13.78 -9.59 4.46
N SER A 181 -13.52 -10.82 4.03
CA SER A 181 -12.17 -11.41 4.10
C SER A 181 -11.16 -10.63 3.26
N SER A 182 -11.54 -10.19 2.06
CA SER A 182 -10.67 -9.41 1.19
C SER A 182 -10.31 -8.04 1.78
N ILE A 183 -11.29 -7.36 2.40
CA ILE A 183 -11.04 -6.08 3.07
C ILE A 183 -10.12 -6.29 4.28
N GLN A 184 -10.28 -7.40 5.03
CA GLN A 184 -9.39 -7.71 6.14
C GLN A 184 -7.94 -7.90 5.68
N ILE A 185 -7.71 -8.64 4.60
CA ILE A 185 -6.36 -8.84 4.05
C ILE A 185 -5.73 -7.49 3.68
N GLN A 186 -6.48 -6.59 3.04
CA GLN A 186 -5.96 -5.25 2.70
C GLN A 186 -5.61 -4.41 3.93
N ILE A 187 -6.36 -4.55 5.02
CA ILE A 187 -6.03 -3.89 6.29
C ILE A 187 -4.73 -4.49 6.86
N ASP A 188 -4.62 -5.82 6.91
CA ASP A 188 -3.45 -6.52 7.44
C ASP A 188 -2.18 -6.16 6.65
N ASP A 189 -2.26 -6.11 5.31
CA ASP A 189 -1.16 -5.72 4.44
C ASP A 189 -0.69 -4.28 4.72
N LEU A 190 -1.63 -3.33 4.86
CA LEU A 190 -1.31 -1.94 5.18
C LEU A 190 -0.77 -1.77 6.62
N GLU A 191 -1.19 -2.62 7.56
CA GLU A 191 -0.65 -2.65 8.92
C GLU A 191 0.78 -3.19 8.93
N GLU A 192 1.09 -4.23 8.16
CA GLU A 192 2.44 -4.74 7.97
C GLU A 192 3.35 -3.68 7.33
N GLU A 193 2.89 -3.02 6.25
CA GLU A 193 3.64 -1.94 5.61
C GLU A 193 3.93 -0.80 6.60
N ASN A 194 2.95 -0.40 7.42
CA ASN A 194 3.16 0.59 8.47
C ASN A 194 4.20 0.16 9.50
N GLN A 195 4.24 -1.11 9.90
CA GLN A 195 5.26 -1.63 10.82
C GLN A 195 6.66 -1.56 10.20
N GLN A 196 6.79 -1.91 8.92
CA GLN A 196 8.05 -1.82 8.18
C GLN A 196 8.52 -0.35 8.05
N LEU A 197 7.60 0.56 7.73
CA LEU A 197 7.89 2.00 7.66
C LEU A 197 8.30 2.58 9.02
N ASP A 198 7.65 2.17 10.12
CA ASP A 198 8.02 2.56 11.48
C ASP A 198 9.43 2.04 11.86
N GLU A 199 9.80 0.83 11.43
CA GLU A 199 11.14 0.28 11.65
C GLU A 199 12.22 1.04 10.84
N GLN A 200 11.92 1.38 9.59
CA GLN A 200 12.78 2.25 8.77
C GLN A 200 12.98 3.62 9.43
N LEU A 201 11.90 4.20 9.97
CA LEU A 201 11.94 5.49 10.67
C LEU A 201 12.84 5.44 11.91
N ARG A 202 12.80 4.35 12.69
CA ARG A 202 13.70 4.13 13.85
C ARG A 202 15.16 3.98 13.46
N THR A 203 15.44 3.49 12.25
CA THR A 203 16.82 3.29 11.76
C THR A 203 17.46 4.59 11.27
N ILE A 204 16.66 5.52 10.77
CA ILE A 204 17.11 6.81 10.22
C ILE A 204 17.30 7.87 11.32
N GLN A 205 16.55 7.76 12.43
CA GLN A 205 16.63 8.64 13.61
C GLN A 205 17.90 8.41 14.44
#